data_AF-A0A7H0IH73-F1
#
_entry.id   AF-A0A7H0IH73-F1
#
_cell.length_a   1.000
_cell.length_b   1.000
_cell.length_c   1.000
_cell.angle_alpha   90.00
_cell.angle_beta   90.00
_cell.angle_gamma   90.00
#
_symmetry.space_group_name_H-M   'P 1'
#
loop_
_entity.id
_entity.type
_entity.pdbx_description
1 polymer ?
#
loop_
_entity_poly.entity_id
_entity_poly.type
_entity_poly.pdbx_seq_one_letter_code
_entity_poly.pdbx_strand_id
1 'polypeptide(L)'
;MTVDALTDVAGVRVGHATRVGGGWLTGTTVVLAPEGGAVGAVDVRGGGPGTKETDALDPRNVVRRVEAVVLTGGSAYGLDAASGVMGWLEERGRGVRVGPEAGHVVPVVPAACVFDLGRGGDFRARPDAVMGRAAVEAAAASGVGEPVAEGCVGAGAGAVAGAMKGGVGTASVRLGSGGVVGALVVVNAVGSVVEPETGALYGELARGRVKCPPRAVHEAARRRLAECAEGVVPPPLNTTLAVVATDVGLSKAQAQKLAGVSHDGIARAVRPAHLMHDGDTVFALATGVRELTSEDPLALNEVLVAGADAVTRAIVKAVRAAESVEGDGGVWPSYRELYG
;
A
#
# COMPACT_ATOMS: atom_id res chain seq x y z
N MET A 1 -18.88 5.26 -13.34
CA MET A 1 -17.94 6.36 -13.02
C MET A 1 -16.79 5.77 -12.23
N THR A 2 -15.55 6.20 -12.46
CA THR A 2 -14.40 5.77 -11.64
C THR A 2 -14.26 6.67 -10.44
N VAL A 3 -13.81 6.12 -9.32
CA VAL A 3 -13.49 6.86 -8.09
C VAL A 3 -12.01 7.21 -7.97
N ASP A 4 -11.21 6.87 -8.98
CA ASP A 4 -9.74 7.04 -9.01
C ASP A 4 -9.06 6.31 -7.84
N ALA A 5 -9.40 5.02 -7.68
CA ALA A 5 -8.94 4.17 -6.60
C ALA A 5 -8.78 2.70 -7.01
N LEU A 6 -8.12 1.90 -6.17
CA LEU A 6 -7.91 0.46 -6.36
C LEU A 6 -9.23 -0.29 -6.60
N THR A 7 -10.32 0.16 -5.97
CA THR A 7 -11.68 -0.39 -6.08
C THR A 7 -12.34 -0.16 -7.43
N ASP A 8 -11.75 0.65 -8.32
CA ASP A 8 -12.15 0.71 -9.73
C ASP A 8 -11.87 -0.62 -10.47
N VAL A 9 -10.99 -1.47 -9.92
CA VAL A 9 -10.77 -2.83 -10.40
C VAL A 9 -11.92 -3.73 -9.95
N ALA A 10 -12.60 -4.34 -10.92
CA ALA A 10 -13.84 -5.07 -10.70
C ALA A 10 -13.74 -6.11 -9.56
N GLY A 11 -14.58 -5.94 -8.54
CA GLY A 11 -14.73 -6.86 -7.41
C GLY A 11 -13.71 -6.70 -6.28
N VAL A 12 -12.67 -5.88 -6.46
CA VAL A 12 -11.69 -5.58 -5.40
C VAL A 12 -12.34 -4.67 -4.36
N ARG A 13 -12.10 -4.98 -3.08
CA ARG A 13 -12.54 -4.19 -1.92
C ARG A 13 -11.37 -3.86 -1.02
N VAL A 14 -11.49 -2.77 -0.26
CA VAL A 14 -10.46 -2.31 0.68
C VAL A 14 -11.09 -2.02 2.02
N GLY A 15 -10.46 -2.45 3.10
CA GLY A 15 -10.89 -2.16 4.47
C GLY A 15 -9.73 -1.72 5.34
N HIS A 16 -10.03 -0.85 6.31
CA HIS A 16 -9.08 -0.31 7.26
C HIS A 16 -9.57 -0.57 8.69
N ALA A 17 -8.66 -0.99 9.56
CA ALA A 17 -8.82 -0.87 11.00
C ALA A 17 -7.74 0.07 11.54
N THR A 18 -8.15 1.12 12.24
CA THR A 18 -7.28 2.22 12.66
C THR A 18 -7.41 2.42 14.16
N ARG A 19 -6.30 2.62 14.87
CA ARG A 19 -6.32 2.99 16.29
C ARG A 19 -5.38 4.17 16.55
N VAL A 20 -5.95 5.23 17.11
CA VAL A 20 -5.28 6.49 17.43
C VAL A 20 -5.64 6.90 18.86
N GLY A 21 -4.65 7.46 19.59
CA GLY A 21 -4.82 7.94 20.95
C GLY A 21 -4.51 6.90 22.02
N GLY A 22 -4.27 7.36 23.26
CA GLY A 22 -3.95 6.50 24.39
C GLY A 22 -2.71 5.62 24.18
N GLY A 23 -1.67 6.16 23.54
CA GLY A 23 -0.45 5.42 23.18
C GLY A 23 -0.44 4.86 21.75
N TRP A 24 -1.58 4.84 21.05
CA TRP A 24 -1.72 4.22 19.73
C TRP A 24 -1.62 5.23 18.59
N LEU A 25 -0.94 4.83 17.51
CA LEU A 25 -0.97 5.50 16.21
C LEU A 25 -0.57 4.49 15.13
N THR A 26 -1.47 3.54 14.84
CA THR A 26 -1.19 2.42 13.92
C THR A 26 -2.49 1.85 13.35
N GLY A 27 -2.38 0.86 12.47
CA GLY A 27 -3.52 0.16 11.91
C GLY A 27 -3.16 -0.92 10.91
N THR A 28 -4.20 -1.53 10.34
CA THR A 28 -4.10 -2.56 9.30
C THR A 28 -5.02 -2.19 8.14
N THR A 29 -4.53 -2.38 6.92
CA THR A 29 -5.28 -2.25 5.66
C THR A 29 -5.35 -3.62 5.00
N VAL A 30 -6.55 -4.05 4.59
CA VAL A 30 -6.76 -5.29 3.86
C VAL A 30 -7.28 -4.97 2.47
N VAL A 31 -6.65 -5.54 1.44
CA VAL A 31 -7.21 -5.62 0.10
C VAL A 31 -7.84 -6.99 -0.07
N LEU A 32 -9.16 -7.02 -0.26
CA LEU A 32 -9.95 -8.23 -0.39
C LEU A 32 -10.31 -8.44 -1.88
N ALA A 33 -9.92 -9.58 -2.44
CA ALA A 33 -10.28 -10.00 -3.77
C ALA A 33 -11.78 -10.36 -3.86
N PRO A 34 -12.38 -10.36 -5.07
CA PRO A 34 -13.71 -10.95 -5.26
C PRO A 34 -13.73 -12.43 -4.85
N GLU A 35 -14.94 -12.98 -4.70
CA GLU A 35 -15.11 -14.41 -4.47
C GLU A 35 -14.42 -15.24 -5.57
N GLY A 36 -13.75 -16.33 -5.17
CA GLY A 36 -12.90 -17.13 -6.06
C GLY A 36 -11.47 -16.59 -6.20
N GLY A 37 -11.15 -15.48 -5.54
CA GLY A 37 -9.81 -14.92 -5.43
C GLY A 37 -9.26 -14.30 -6.72
N ALA A 38 -8.11 -13.65 -6.60
CA ALA A 38 -7.38 -13.06 -7.71
C ALA A 38 -6.02 -13.75 -7.89
N VAL A 39 -5.51 -13.84 -9.12
CA VAL A 39 -4.14 -14.30 -9.35
C VAL A 39 -3.19 -13.37 -8.61
N GLY A 40 -2.36 -13.93 -7.72
CA GLY A 40 -1.47 -13.17 -6.84
C GLY A 40 0.00 -13.39 -7.16
N ALA A 41 0.78 -12.32 -7.11
CA ALA A 41 2.24 -12.32 -7.16
C ALA A 41 2.82 -11.23 -6.25
N VAL A 42 4.11 -11.30 -5.97
CA VAL A 42 4.82 -10.29 -5.16
C VAL A 42 6.22 -10.04 -5.71
N ASP A 43 6.67 -8.80 -5.52
CA ASP A 43 8.07 -8.42 -5.61
C ASP A 43 8.45 -7.68 -4.32
N VAL A 44 9.51 -8.15 -3.65
CA VAL A 44 10.05 -7.56 -2.43
C VAL A 44 11.43 -7.01 -2.80
N ARG A 45 11.61 -5.69 -2.68
CA ARG A 45 12.81 -5.01 -3.19
C ARG A 45 13.62 -4.28 -2.13
N GLY A 46 12.97 -3.81 -1.07
CA GLY A 46 13.68 -3.20 0.05
C GLY A 46 14.58 -4.20 0.78
N GLY A 47 15.69 -3.74 1.35
CA GLY A 47 16.66 -4.61 2.02
C GLY A 47 16.31 -5.03 3.47
N GLY A 48 15.28 -4.43 4.07
CA GLY A 48 14.79 -4.75 5.42
C GLY A 48 13.31 -5.16 5.46
N PRO A 49 12.89 -6.19 4.70
CA PRO A 49 11.47 -6.55 4.60
C PRO A 49 10.96 -7.25 5.87
N GLY A 50 9.69 -7.00 6.21
CA GLY A 50 8.92 -7.83 7.12
C GLY A 50 7.69 -8.36 6.39
N THR A 51 7.70 -9.64 6.04
CA THR A 51 6.70 -10.26 5.16
C THR A 51 6.20 -11.60 5.69
N LYS A 52 5.05 -12.03 5.17
CA LYS A 52 4.45 -13.35 5.42
C LYS A 52 3.92 -13.93 4.12
N GLU A 53 4.09 -15.23 3.93
CA GLU A 53 3.52 -16.04 2.82
C GLU A 53 3.96 -15.60 1.40
N THR A 54 5.10 -14.92 1.26
CA THR A 54 5.61 -14.45 -0.04
C THR A 54 6.04 -15.61 -0.94
N ASP A 55 6.64 -16.66 -0.39
CA ASP A 55 7.09 -17.83 -1.17
C ASP A 55 5.92 -18.54 -1.86
N ALA A 56 4.74 -18.59 -1.22
CA ALA A 56 3.54 -19.16 -1.82
C ALA A 56 3.13 -18.44 -3.13
N LEU A 57 3.53 -17.18 -3.29
CA LEU A 57 3.25 -16.38 -4.48
C LEU A 57 4.23 -16.60 -5.64
N ASP A 58 5.26 -17.43 -5.49
CA ASP A 58 6.16 -17.79 -6.60
C ASP A 58 5.38 -18.45 -7.76
N PRO A 59 5.62 -18.08 -9.03
CA PRO A 59 4.91 -18.66 -10.18
C PRO A 59 4.98 -20.20 -10.31
N ARG A 60 5.96 -20.85 -9.69
CA ARG A 60 6.16 -22.31 -9.69
C ARG A 60 5.29 -23.03 -8.67
N ASN A 61 4.74 -22.33 -7.69
CA ASN A 61 4.06 -22.91 -6.54
C ASN A 61 2.55 -23.12 -6.77
N VAL A 62 1.97 -24.00 -5.95
CA VAL A 62 0.59 -24.51 -6.11
C VAL A 62 -0.50 -23.43 -5.96
N VAL A 63 -0.25 -22.42 -5.12
CA VAL A 63 -1.21 -21.36 -4.83
C VAL A 63 -1.29 -20.43 -6.03
N ARG A 64 -2.39 -20.49 -6.79
CA ARG A 64 -2.58 -19.63 -7.96
C ARG A 64 -3.29 -18.33 -7.63
N ARG A 65 -4.29 -18.40 -6.76
CA ARG A 65 -5.14 -17.26 -6.39
C ARG A 65 -5.08 -17.05 -4.89
N VAL A 66 -5.17 -15.79 -4.48
CA VAL A 66 -5.29 -15.37 -3.08
C VAL A 66 -6.57 -14.58 -2.89
N GLU A 67 -7.12 -14.67 -1.70
CA GLU A 67 -8.39 -14.03 -1.33
C GLU A 67 -8.17 -12.65 -0.73
N ALA A 68 -7.04 -12.42 -0.06
CA ALA A 68 -6.71 -11.13 0.55
C ALA A 68 -5.21 -10.87 0.60
N VAL A 69 -4.83 -9.60 0.68
CA VAL A 69 -3.47 -9.12 0.99
C VAL A 69 -3.55 -8.17 2.18
N VAL A 70 -2.61 -8.29 3.12
CA VAL A 70 -2.56 -7.50 4.36
C VAL A 70 -1.38 -6.54 4.35
N LEU A 71 -1.64 -5.25 4.50
CA LEU A 71 -0.64 -4.24 4.77
C LEU A 71 -0.84 -3.76 6.21
N THR A 72 0.20 -3.70 7.03
CA THR A 72 0.02 -3.43 8.47
C THR A 72 1.13 -2.58 9.06
N GLY A 73 0.81 -1.78 10.08
CA GLY A 73 1.80 -1.22 10.99
C GLY A 73 2.37 -2.28 11.94
N GLY A 74 3.13 -1.86 12.94
CA GLY A 74 3.67 -2.70 14.01
C GLY A 74 4.97 -3.43 13.70
N SER A 75 5.62 -3.13 12.56
CA SER A 75 6.77 -3.90 12.08
C SER A 75 6.45 -5.41 12.04
N ALA A 76 7.45 -6.29 12.18
CA ALA A 76 7.28 -7.74 12.11
C ALA A 76 6.22 -8.28 13.07
N TYR A 77 5.98 -7.63 14.21
CA TYR A 77 4.94 -8.03 15.15
C TYR A 77 3.52 -7.85 14.58
N GLY A 78 3.32 -6.82 13.76
CA GLY A 78 2.03 -6.58 13.14
C GLY A 78 1.62 -7.64 12.13
N LEU A 79 2.54 -8.50 11.68
CA LEU A 79 2.21 -9.65 10.82
C LEU A 79 1.21 -10.62 11.50
N ASP A 80 1.04 -10.54 12.82
CA ASP A 80 -0.02 -11.23 13.57
C ASP A 80 -1.43 -10.86 13.06
N ALA A 81 -1.61 -9.66 12.51
CA ALA A 81 -2.88 -9.23 11.91
C ALA A 81 -3.34 -10.15 10.77
N ALA A 82 -2.40 -10.73 10.01
CA ALA A 82 -2.74 -11.67 8.95
C ALA A 82 -3.45 -12.94 9.46
N SER A 83 -3.21 -13.33 10.71
CA SER A 83 -3.86 -14.50 11.33
C SER A 83 -5.36 -14.26 11.55
N GLY A 84 -5.76 -13.03 11.88
CA GLY A 84 -7.18 -12.66 11.99
C GLY A 84 -7.92 -12.71 10.66
N VAL A 85 -7.24 -12.27 9.60
CA VAL A 85 -7.76 -12.33 8.23
C VAL A 85 -7.87 -13.78 7.76
N MET A 86 -6.87 -14.61 8.05
CA MET A 86 -6.90 -16.05 7.76
C MET A 86 -8.10 -16.73 8.43
N GLY A 87 -8.33 -16.51 9.73
CA GLY A 87 -9.49 -17.08 10.43
C GLY A 87 -10.83 -16.61 9.86
N TRP A 88 -10.95 -15.33 9.49
CA TRP A 88 -12.17 -14.81 8.86
C TRP A 88 -12.45 -15.43 7.48
N LEU A 89 -11.41 -15.71 6.71
CA LEU A 89 -11.49 -16.36 5.40
C LEU A 89 -11.86 -17.85 5.53
N GLU A 90 -11.27 -18.54 6.49
CA GLU A 90 -11.58 -19.94 6.82
C GLU A 90 -13.06 -20.11 7.18
N GLU A 91 -13.60 -19.24 8.06
CA GLU A 91 -15.03 -19.22 8.43
C GLU A 91 -15.98 -19.10 7.22
N ARG A 92 -15.48 -18.58 6.10
CA ARG A 92 -16.23 -18.37 4.85
C ARG A 92 -15.89 -19.39 3.77
N GLY A 93 -15.07 -20.39 4.09
CA GLY A 93 -14.63 -21.39 3.11
C GLY A 93 -13.81 -20.78 1.96
N ARG A 94 -13.11 -19.66 2.20
CA ARG A 94 -12.32 -18.96 1.18
C ARG A 94 -10.84 -19.27 1.34
N GLY A 95 -10.31 -20.14 0.49
CA GLY A 95 -8.90 -20.50 0.51
C GLY A 95 -8.57 -21.66 -0.43
N VAL A 96 -7.36 -22.19 -0.33
CA VAL A 96 -6.95 -23.37 -1.09
C VAL A 96 -7.69 -24.59 -0.53
N ARG A 97 -8.46 -25.27 -1.37
CA ARG A 97 -9.15 -26.50 -0.96
C ARG A 97 -8.14 -27.60 -0.67
N VAL A 98 -8.20 -28.18 0.53
CA VAL A 98 -7.30 -29.25 1.01
C VAL A 98 -8.03 -30.52 1.41
N GLY A 99 -9.37 -30.55 1.29
CA GLY A 99 -10.17 -31.70 1.67
C GLY A 99 -11.45 -31.88 0.85
N PRO A 100 -12.18 -32.98 1.09
CA PRO A 100 -13.38 -33.34 0.35
C PRO A 100 -14.55 -32.40 0.63
N GLU A 101 -14.65 -31.84 1.84
CA GLU A 101 -15.72 -30.91 2.21
C GLU A 101 -15.43 -29.50 1.70
N ALA A 102 -16.49 -28.74 1.38
CA ALA A 102 -16.36 -27.39 0.83
C ALA A 102 -15.66 -26.41 1.79
N GLY A 103 -15.80 -26.61 3.11
CA GLY A 103 -15.16 -25.81 4.14
C GLY A 103 -13.71 -26.18 4.45
N HIS A 104 -13.18 -27.28 3.88
CA HIS A 104 -11.79 -27.70 4.12
C HIS A 104 -10.84 -26.87 3.26
N VAL A 105 -10.57 -25.65 3.71
CA VAL A 105 -9.71 -24.69 3.03
C VAL A 105 -8.54 -24.25 3.90
N VAL A 106 -7.42 -23.91 3.27
CA VAL A 106 -6.29 -23.22 3.88
C VAL A 106 -6.14 -21.87 3.17
N PRO A 107 -6.55 -20.75 3.80
CA PRO A 107 -6.34 -19.43 3.24
C PRO A 107 -4.85 -19.09 3.23
N VAL A 108 -4.32 -18.72 2.07
CA VAL A 108 -2.98 -18.11 1.97
C VAL A 108 -3.15 -16.61 2.02
N VAL A 109 -2.58 -15.97 3.04
CA VAL A 109 -2.76 -14.54 3.33
C VAL A 109 -1.40 -13.83 3.31
N PRO A 110 -0.93 -13.39 2.13
CA PRO A 110 0.27 -12.61 2.00
C PRO A 110 0.17 -11.31 2.80
N ALA A 111 1.25 -10.97 3.51
CA ALA A 111 1.32 -9.74 4.28
C ALA A 111 2.68 -9.07 4.18
N ALA A 112 2.67 -7.75 4.36
CA ALA A 112 3.87 -6.97 4.58
C ALA A 112 3.60 -5.86 5.61
N CYS A 113 4.63 -5.47 6.35
CA CYS A 113 4.50 -4.48 7.43
C CYS A 113 5.37 -3.24 7.22
N VAL A 114 4.89 -2.10 7.73
CA VAL A 114 5.70 -0.89 7.91
C VAL A 114 6.15 -0.76 9.36
N PHE A 115 7.25 -0.05 9.59
CA PHE A 115 7.70 0.31 10.93
C PHE A 115 7.03 1.61 11.40
N ASP A 116 6.19 1.54 12.43
CA ASP A 116 5.54 2.68 13.09
C ASP A 116 5.52 2.58 14.63
N LEU A 117 6.37 1.72 15.20
CA LEU A 117 6.42 1.45 16.64
C LEU A 117 6.69 2.72 17.45
N GLY A 118 5.93 2.91 18.52
CA GLY A 118 6.11 4.02 19.47
C GLY A 118 5.62 5.38 18.98
N ARG A 119 5.15 5.52 17.73
CA ARG A 119 4.73 6.82 17.19
C ARG A 119 3.50 7.40 17.88
N GLY A 120 2.68 6.57 18.53
CA GLY A 120 1.58 7.00 19.39
C GLY A 120 1.95 7.24 20.85
N GLY A 121 3.20 6.98 21.26
CA GLY A 121 3.70 7.07 22.64
C GLY A 121 3.94 5.71 23.31
N ASP A 122 3.21 4.64 22.94
CA ASP A 122 3.44 3.29 23.47
C ASP A 122 4.14 2.41 22.41
N PHE A 123 5.35 1.93 22.72
CA PHE A 123 6.10 1.03 21.84
C PHE A 123 5.40 -0.32 21.61
N ARG A 124 4.54 -0.76 22.53
CA ARG A 124 3.84 -2.04 22.44
C ARG A 124 2.48 -1.94 21.76
N ALA A 125 1.97 -0.73 21.51
CA ALA A 125 0.73 -0.47 20.80
C ALA A 125 0.88 -0.81 19.30
N ARG A 126 0.60 -2.06 18.95
CA ARG A 126 0.81 -2.64 17.62
C ARG A 126 -0.42 -3.42 17.14
N PRO A 127 -0.63 -3.58 15.82
CA PRO A 127 -1.71 -4.41 15.30
C PRO A 127 -1.59 -5.88 15.72
N ASP A 128 -2.72 -6.53 15.88
CA ASP A 128 -2.86 -7.93 16.24
C ASP A 128 -3.92 -8.63 15.35
N ALA A 129 -4.19 -9.91 15.61
CA ALA A 129 -5.20 -10.67 14.88
C ALA A 129 -6.61 -10.04 14.96
N VAL A 130 -6.99 -9.39 16.07
CA VAL A 130 -8.30 -8.75 16.20
C VAL A 130 -8.40 -7.56 15.24
N MET A 131 -7.34 -6.74 15.17
CA MET A 131 -7.27 -5.62 14.24
C MET A 131 -7.28 -6.07 12.78
N GLY A 132 -6.56 -7.15 12.46
CA GLY A 132 -6.59 -7.74 11.12
C GLY A 132 -7.97 -8.25 10.71
N ARG A 133 -8.67 -8.94 11.62
CA ARG A 133 -10.07 -9.36 11.41
C ARG A 133 -10.99 -8.16 11.17
N ALA A 134 -10.88 -7.12 11.99
CA ALA A 134 -11.69 -5.92 11.83
C ALA A 134 -11.46 -5.24 10.46
N ALA A 135 -10.23 -5.23 9.96
CA ALA A 135 -9.90 -4.66 8.65
C ALA A 135 -10.51 -5.46 7.48
N VAL A 136 -10.50 -6.79 7.53
CA VAL A 136 -11.15 -7.61 6.47
C VAL A 136 -12.68 -7.55 6.56
N GLU A 137 -13.24 -7.46 7.77
CA GLU A 137 -14.67 -7.23 7.95
C GLU A 137 -15.11 -5.89 7.38
N ALA A 138 -14.33 -4.82 7.61
CA ALA A 138 -14.55 -3.52 6.98
C ALA A 138 -14.46 -3.61 5.45
N ALA A 139 -13.50 -4.37 4.91
CA ALA A 139 -13.38 -4.58 3.46
C ALA A 139 -14.62 -5.29 2.91
N ALA A 140 -15.09 -6.35 3.58
CA ALA A 140 -16.26 -7.10 3.16
C ALA A 140 -17.57 -6.31 3.24
N ALA A 141 -17.66 -5.37 4.18
CA ALA A 141 -18.81 -4.47 4.32
C ALA A 141 -18.86 -3.35 3.26
N SER A 142 -17.72 -3.04 2.60
CA SER A 142 -17.67 -2.01 1.56
C SER A 142 -18.34 -2.45 0.25
N GLY A 143 -18.95 -1.48 -0.44
CA GLY A 143 -19.54 -1.67 -1.76
C GLY A 143 -18.49 -1.80 -2.87
N VAL A 144 -18.88 -2.43 -3.97
CA VAL A 144 -18.01 -2.56 -5.16
C VAL A 144 -17.85 -1.18 -5.81
N GLY A 145 -16.60 -0.78 -6.10
CA GLY A 145 -16.32 0.52 -6.72
C GLY A 145 -16.51 1.72 -5.78
N GLU A 146 -16.61 1.49 -4.47
CA GLU A 146 -16.69 2.59 -3.51
C GLU A 146 -15.35 3.34 -3.37
N PRO A 147 -15.39 4.64 -3.05
CA PRO A 147 -14.19 5.38 -2.70
C PRO A 147 -13.43 4.71 -1.55
N VAL A 148 -12.10 4.69 -1.65
CA VAL A 148 -11.22 4.20 -0.58
C VAL A 148 -10.79 5.38 0.28
N ALA A 149 -10.84 5.23 1.60
CA ALA A 149 -10.31 6.25 2.50
C ALA A 149 -8.79 6.39 2.35
N GLU A 150 -8.30 7.62 2.26
CA GLU A 150 -6.88 7.97 2.10
C GLU A 150 -6.38 8.76 3.31
N GLY A 151 -5.06 8.93 3.43
CA GLY A 151 -4.43 9.67 4.52
C GLY A 151 -4.11 8.79 5.73
N CYS A 152 -4.45 9.25 6.93
CA CYS A 152 -4.02 8.65 8.19
C CYS A 152 -4.95 7.51 8.67
N VAL A 153 -5.18 6.53 7.81
CA VAL A 153 -6.06 5.38 8.07
C VAL A 153 -5.34 4.04 7.86
N GLY A 154 -5.81 2.99 8.54
CA GLY A 154 -5.26 1.65 8.44
C GLY A 154 -3.76 1.62 8.68
N ALA A 155 -3.02 0.91 7.84
CA ALA A 155 -1.56 0.88 7.89
C ALA A 155 -0.88 2.25 7.63
N GLY A 156 -1.62 3.23 7.10
CA GLY A 156 -1.16 4.62 6.92
C GLY A 156 -1.30 5.50 8.17
N ALA A 157 -2.00 5.04 9.21
CA ALA A 157 -2.24 5.82 10.42
C ALA A 157 -0.92 6.28 11.06
N GLY A 158 -0.02 5.33 11.30
CA GLY A 158 1.32 5.59 11.82
C GLY A 158 2.32 6.08 10.79
N ALA A 159 2.05 5.99 9.48
CA ALA A 159 3.06 6.13 8.43
C ALA A 159 3.71 7.53 8.32
N VAL A 160 5.01 7.57 8.03
CA VAL A 160 5.84 8.78 7.90
C VAL A 160 6.70 8.68 6.64
N ALA A 161 6.72 9.72 5.81
CA ALA A 161 7.49 9.77 4.56
C ALA A 161 8.60 10.82 4.67
N GLY A 162 9.85 10.37 4.82
CA GLY A 162 10.95 11.24 5.21
C GLY A 162 10.70 11.83 6.60
N ALA A 163 10.57 13.15 6.68
CA ALA A 163 10.23 13.87 7.92
C ALA A 163 8.76 14.33 7.99
N MET A 164 7.95 14.04 6.97
CA MET A 164 6.55 14.46 6.90
C MET A 164 5.60 13.30 7.21
N LYS A 165 4.35 13.62 7.55
CA LYS A 165 3.31 12.60 7.65
C LYS A 165 3.11 11.91 6.30
N GLY A 166 3.19 10.58 6.32
CA GLY A 166 2.81 9.71 5.21
C GLY A 166 1.35 9.26 5.34
N GLY A 167 0.99 8.15 4.67
CA GLY A 167 -0.38 7.64 4.76
C GLY A 167 -0.72 6.59 3.72
N VAL A 168 -2.01 6.26 3.65
CA VAL A 168 -2.61 5.49 2.56
C VAL A 168 -2.93 6.44 1.41
N GLY A 169 -2.65 6.03 0.19
CA GLY A 169 -3.19 6.67 -1.01
C GLY A 169 -3.51 5.64 -2.07
N THR A 170 -4.35 6.01 -3.02
CA THR A 170 -4.80 5.10 -4.07
C THR A 170 -5.04 5.83 -5.37
N ALA A 171 -4.88 5.17 -6.51
CA ALA A 171 -5.16 5.75 -7.82
C ALA A 171 -5.53 4.65 -8.81
N SER A 172 -6.20 4.99 -9.92
CA SER A 172 -6.47 4.05 -11.01
C SER A 172 -6.23 4.65 -12.39
N VAL A 173 -5.91 3.79 -13.35
CA VAL A 173 -5.69 4.12 -14.75
C VAL A 173 -6.59 3.23 -15.59
N ARG A 174 -7.42 3.86 -16.45
CA ARG A 174 -8.15 3.14 -17.49
C ARG A 174 -7.23 2.90 -18.68
N LEU A 175 -7.19 1.67 -19.14
CA LEU A 175 -6.46 1.25 -20.32
C LEU A 175 -7.29 1.55 -21.58
N GLY A 176 -6.62 1.75 -22.72
CA GLY A 176 -7.26 1.89 -24.03
C GLY A 176 -8.04 0.64 -24.43
N SER A 177 -7.61 -0.53 -23.95
CA SER A 177 -8.33 -1.81 -24.06
C SER A 177 -9.63 -1.88 -23.24
N GLY A 178 -9.92 -0.88 -22.41
CA GLY A 178 -11.10 -0.83 -21.54
C GLY A 178 -10.93 -1.51 -20.18
N GLY A 179 -9.78 -2.15 -19.92
CA GLY A 179 -9.38 -2.63 -18.61
C GLY A 179 -8.99 -1.51 -17.64
N VAL A 180 -8.78 -1.86 -16.38
CA VAL A 180 -8.39 -0.93 -15.31
C VAL A 180 -7.21 -1.49 -14.54
N VAL A 181 -6.21 -0.65 -14.28
CA VAL A 181 -5.14 -0.92 -13.32
C VAL A 181 -5.29 0.06 -12.15
N GLY A 182 -5.40 -0.46 -10.94
CA GLY A 182 -5.48 0.31 -9.70
C GLY A 182 -4.26 0.07 -8.81
N ALA A 183 -3.92 1.03 -7.98
CA ALA A 183 -2.90 0.89 -6.95
C ALA A 183 -3.40 1.43 -5.61
N LEU A 184 -3.03 0.78 -4.51
CA LEU A 184 -3.10 1.29 -3.14
C LEU A 184 -1.70 1.22 -2.53
N VAL A 185 -1.28 2.30 -1.89
CA VAL A 185 0.08 2.45 -1.35
C VAL A 185 0.03 2.96 0.09
N VAL A 186 0.82 2.37 0.97
CA VAL A 186 1.14 2.86 2.31
C VAL A 186 2.53 3.48 2.26
N VAL A 187 2.61 4.80 2.40
CA VAL A 187 3.85 5.57 2.24
C VAL A 187 4.50 5.80 3.60
N ASN A 188 5.46 4.95 3.97
CA ASN A 188 6.27 5.06 5.18
C ASN A 188 7.78 5.12 4.85
N ALA A 189 8.20 5.81 3.79
CA ALA A 189 9.55 5.72 3.23
C ALA A 189 10.66 6.40 4.07
N VAL A 190 11.91 5.88 4.03
CA VAL A 190 13.10 6.64 4.50
C VAL A 190 13.24 7.90 3.65
N GLY A 191 13.13 7.71 2.33
CA GLY A 191 13.36 8.75 1.34
C GLY A 191 12.34 9.88 1.41
N SER A 192 12.71 10.99 0.79
CA SER A 192 11.81 12.12 0.61
C SER A 192 10.85 11.87 -0.55
N VAL A 193 9.59 12.22 -0.34
CA VAL A 193 8.57 12.34 -1.41
C VAL A 193 8.60 13.72 -2.09
N VAL A 194 9.40 14.64 -1.54
CA VAL A 194 9.55 16.03 -1.97
C VAL A 194 10.96 16.25 -2.53
N GLU A 195 11.02 16.97 -3.63
CA GLU A 195 12.25 17.48 -4.22
C GLU A 195 12.82 18.59 -3.30
N PRO A 196 14.06 18.44 -2.81
CA PRO A 196 14.61 19.26 -1.72
C PRO A 196 14.92 20.72 -2.06
N GLU A 197 14.98 21.10 -3.34
CA GLU A 197 15.24 22.48 -3.76
C GLU A 197 13.95 23.31 -3.93
N THR A 198 12.87 22.65 -4.33
CA THR A 198 11.64 23.31 -4.77
C THR A 198 10.45 23.06 -3.85
N GLY A 199 10.45 21.98 -3.07
CA GLY A 199 9.27 21.58 -2.30
C GLY A 199 8.20 20.86 -3.14
N ALA A 200 8.44 20.63 -4.43
CA ALA A 200 7.52 19.91 -5.31
C ALA A 200 7.53 18.40 -4.99
N LEU A 201 6.38 17.73 -5.15
CA LEU A 201 6.32 16.27 -5.00
C LEU A 201 6.99 15.60 -6.21
N TYR A 202 7.91 14.66 -5.97
CA TYR A 202 8.62 13.94 -7.05
C TYR A 202 7.64 13.27 -8.03
N GLY A 203 6.57 12.67 -7.52
CA GLY A 203 5.56 12.03 -8.36
C GLY A 203 4.75 12.99 -9.24
N GLU A 204 4.71 14.29 -8.92
CA GLU A 204 4.12 15.32 -9.79
C GLU A 204 5.13 15.77 -10.86
N LEU A 205 6.40 15.94 -10.48
CA LEU A 205 7.49 16.24 -11.40
C LEU A 205 7.65 15.15 -12.47
N ALA A 206 7.64 13.88 -12.07
CA ALA A 206 7.72 12.73 -12.97
C ALA A 206 6.57 12.67 -13.99
N ARG A 207 5.45 13.33 -13.70
CA ARG A 207 4.27 13.41 -14.57
C ARG A 207 4.17 14.74 -15.33
N GLY A 208 5.21 15.58 -15.28
CA GLY A 208 5.23 16.91 -15.91
C GLY A 208 4.27 17.92 -15.27
N ARG A 209 3.78 17.67 -14.05
CA ARG A 209 2.95 18.61 -13.29
C ARG A 209 3.87 19.43 -12.38
N VAL A 210 4.18 20.67 -12.76
CA VAL A 210 5.25 21.47 -12.14
C VAL A 210 4.72 22.75 -11.49
N LYS A 211 3.78 22.62 -10.55
CA LYS A 211 3.44 23.77 -9.70
C LYS A 211 4.31 23.73 -8.45
N CYS A 212 5.50 24.32 -8.56
CA CYS A 212 6.40 24.43 -7.41
C CYS A 212 5.83 25.43 -6.38
N PRO A 213 5.92 25.12 -5.08
CA PRO A 213 5.65 26.08 -4.03
C PRO A 213 6.51 27.36 -4.17
N PRO A 214 6.03 28.53 -3.73
CA PRO A 214 6.86 29.72 -3.63
C PRO A 214 8.09 29.48 -2.75
N ARG A 215 9.25 30.03 -3.14
CA ARG A 215 10.52 29.83 -2.42
C ARG A 215 10.42 30.14 -0.91
N ALA A 216 9.75 31.23 -0.54
CA ALA A 216 9.59 31.61 0.86
C ALA A 216 8.78 30.58 1.67
N VAL A 217 7.77 29.95 1.06
CA VAL A 217 6.98 28.87 1.67
C VAL A 217 7.86 27.64 1.86
N HIS A 218 8.66 27.28 0.86
CA HIS A 218 9.59 26.15 0.98
C HIS A 218 10.67 26.36 2.05
N GLU A 219 11.23 27.57 2.16
CA GLU A 219 12.17 27.89 3.23
C GLU A 219 11.53 27.81 4.62
N ALA A 220 10.27 28.22 4.77
CA ALA A 220 9.51 28.06 6.01
C ALA A 220 9.23 26.58 6.33
N ALA A 221 8.80 25.81 5.34
CA ALA A 221 8.56 24.37 5.49
C ALA A 221 9.82 23.62 5.96
N ARG A 222 10.99 23.97 5.40
CA ARG A 222 12.28 23.39 5.82
C ARG A 222 12.63 23.70 7.26
N ARG A 223 12.38 24.94 7.73
CA ARG A 223 12.58 25.30 9.14
C ARG A 223 11.66 24.49 10.05
N ARG A 224 10.37 24.44 9.72
CA ARG A 224 9.39 23.66 10.48
C ARG A 224 9.76 22.18 10.57
N LEU A 225 10.19 21.58 9.46
CA LEU A 225 10.65 20.19 9.45
C LEU A 225 11.91 19.97 10.30
N ALA A 226 12.84 20.91 10.29
CA ALA A 226 14.03 20.84 11.15
C ALA A 226 13.64 20.92 12.63
N GLU A 227 12.77 21.85 13.02
CA GLU A 227 12.24 21.99 14.38
C GLU A 227 11.53 20.71 14.86
N CYS A 228 10.69 20.10 14.03
CA CYS A 228 10.01 18.84 14.37
C CYS A 228 10.98 17.65 14.52
N ALA A 229 12.11 17.68 13.82
CA ALA A 229 13.11 16.63 13.87
C ALA A 229 14.10 16.79 15.04
N GLU A 230 14.15 17.94 15.71
CA GLU A 230 15.02 18.16 16.86
C GLU A 230 14.70 17.17 17.99
N GLY A 231 15.71 16.40 18.42
CA GLY A 231 15.56 15.41 19.49
C GLY A 231 14.88 14.09 19.07
N VAL A 232 14.38 13.97 17.84
CA VAL A 232 13.81 12.73 17.30
C VAL A 232 14.91 11.91 16.63
N VAL A 233 15.17 10.72 17.15
CA VAL A 233 16.09 9.77 16.49
C VAL A 233 15.39 9.20 15.26
N PRO A 234 15.96 9.33 14.04
CA PRO A 234 15.38 8.72 12.85
C PRO A 234 15.20 7.21 13.06
N PRO A 235 14.00 6.65 12.80
CA PRO A 235 13.79 5.24 12.99
C PRO A 235 14.73 4.44 12.08
N PRO A 236 15.25 3.29 12.56
CA PRO A 236 16.24 2.50 11.82
C PRO A 236 15.64 1.75 10.63
N LEU A 237 14.31 1.78 10.46
CA LEU A 237 13.55 1.04 9.45
C LEU A 237 12.40 1.91 8.94
N ASN A 238 12.17 1.86 7.63
CA ASN A 238 11.05 2.51 6.95
C ASN A 238 10.62 1.62 5.75
N THR A 239 9.50 1.89 5.10
CA THR A 239 8.92 0.97 4.09
C THR A 239 7.83 1.66 3.25
N THR A 240 7.82 1.46 1.93
CA THR A 240 6.64 1.71 1.09
C THR A 240 6.00 0.39 0.68
N LEU A 241 4.74 0.16 1.08
CA LEU A 241 3.99 -1.03 0.70
C LEU A 241 2.97 -0.70 -0.37
N ALA A 242 2.79 -1.57 -1.35
CA ALA A 242 1.76 -1.37 -2.37
C ALA A 242 1.01 -2.66 -2.72
N VAL A 243 -0.24 -2.48 -3.12
CA VAL A 243 -1.01 -3.48 -3.87
C VAL A 243 -1.39 -2.84 -5.20
N VAL A 244 -1.01 -3.47 -6.30
CA VAL A 244 -1.44 -3.12 -7.66
C VAL A 244 -2.40 -4.19 -8.14
N ALA A 245 -3.59 -3.80 -8.59
CA ALA A 245 -4.59 -4.72 -9.09
C ALA A 245 -5.00 -4.40 -10.52
N THR A 246 -5.45 -5.40 -11.27
CA THR A 246 -6.04 -5.23 -12.60
C THR A 246 -7.22 -6.17 -12.82
N ASP A 247 -8.17 -5.74 -13.63
CA ASP A 247 -9.27 -6.61 -14.09
C ASP A 247 -8.90 -7.43 -15.33
N VAL A 248 -7.75 -7.16 -15.92
CA VAL A 248 -7.14 -7.91 -17.02
C VAL A 248 -6.55 -9.22 -16.50
N GLY A 249 -6.81 -10.32 -17.19
CA GLY A 249 -6.31 -11.66 -16.86
C GLY A 249 -4.81 -11.75 -17.04
N LEU A 250 -4.09 -12.07 -15.97
CA LEU A 250 -2.65 -12.29 -15.99
C LEU A 250 -2.30 -13.69 -15.47
N SER A 251 -1.27 -14.30 -16.03
CA SER A 251 -0.56 -15.42 -15.39
C SER A 251 0.21 -14.94 -14.15
N LYS A 252 0.61 -15.85 -13.25
CA LYS A 252 1.45 -15.50 -12.08
C LYS A 252 2.75 -14.80 -12.49
N ALA A 253 3.41 -15.25 -13.56
CA ALA A 253 4.66 -14.64 -14.03
C ALA A 253 4.42 -13.21 -14.58
N GLN A 254 3.32 -12.98 -15.29
CA GLN A 254 2.95 -11.63 -15.75
C GLN A 254 2.57 -10.72 -14.57
N ALA A 255 1.83 -11.23 -13.57
CA ALA A 255 1.54 -10.50 -12.35
C ALA A 255 2.83 -10.20 -11.55
N GLN A 256 3.78 -11.13 -11.48
CA GLN A 256 5.09 -10.89 -10.85
C GLN A 256 5.86 -9.81 -11.59
N LYS A 257 5.82 -9.79 -12.93
CA LYS A 257 6.42 -8.72 -13.72
C LYS A 257 5.74 -7.37 -13.44
N LEU A 258 4.41 -7.35 -13.29
CA LEU A 258 3.66 -6.15 -12.89
C LEU A 258 4.08 -5.66 -11.52
N ALA A 259 4.23 -6.53 -10.52
CA ALA A 259 4.75 -6.16 -9.21
C ALA A 259 6.15 -5.53 -9.32
N GLY A 260 7.04 -6.16 -10.09
CA GLY A 260 8.40 -5.67 -10.29
C GLY A 260 8.49 -4.31 -10.99
N VAL A 261 7.74 -4.09 -12.08
CA VAL A 261 7.72 -2.79 -12.80
C VAL A 261 7.04 -1.70 -11.95
N SER A 262 6.09 -2.06 -11.09
CA SER A 262 5.41 -1.10 -10.23
C SER A 262 6.33 -0.44 -9.20
N HIS A 263 7.46 -1.06 -8.85
CA HIS A 263 8.53 -0.42 -8.07
C HIS A 263 9.15 0.80 -8.78
N ASP A 264 9.13 0.86 -10.12
CA ASP A 264 9.56 2.05 -10.86
C ASP A 264 8.67 3.26 -10.50
N GLY A 265 7.40 3.02 -10.17
CA GLY A 265 6.48 4.04 -9.68
C GLY A 265 6.87 4.57 -8.30
N ILE A 266 7.37 3.71 -7.42
CA ILE A 266 7.93 4.11 -6.12
C ILE A 266 9.16 4.99 -6.36
N ALA A 267 10.09 4.55 -7.19
CA ALA A 267 11.32 5.29 -7.48
C ALA A 267 11.09 6.66 -8.16
N ARG A 268 9.99 6.82 -8.91
CA ARG A 268 9.58 8.12 -9.48
C ARG A 268 9.01 9.09 -8.45
N ALA A 269 8.47 8.59 -7.34
CA ALA A 269 7.78 9.40 -6.33
C ALA A 269 8.55 9.54 -5.01
N VAL A 270 9.58 8.73 -4.78
CA VAL A 270 10.36 8.67 -3.54
C VAL A 270 11.85 8.62 -3.88
N ARG A 271 12.66 9.45 -3.21
CA ARG A 271 14.11 9.45 -3.38
C ARG A 271 14.87 9.68 -2.05
N PRO A 272 15.85 8.82 -1.71
CA PRO A 272 16.10 7.49 -2.29
C PRO A 272 14.97 6.48 -1.95
N ALA A 273 14.91 5.36 -2.68
CA ALA A 273 14.02 4.24 -2.41
C ALA A 273 14.81 2.92 -2.40
N HIS A 274 14.23 1.84 -1.87
CA HIS A 274 14.82 0.49 -1.84
C HIS A 274 16.16 0.37 -1.07
N LEU A 275 16.39 1.20 -0.05
CA LEU A 275 17.60 1.10 0.78
C LEU A 275 17.60 -0.18 1.63
N MET A 276 18.74 -0.46 2.30
CA MET A 276 18.89 -1.61 3.20
C MET A 276 17.95 -1.59 4.41
N HIS A 277 17.41 -0.42 4.74
CA HIS A 277 16.48 -0.21 5.83
C HIS A 277 15.04 0.04 5.33
N ASP A 278 14.83 -0.04 4.02
CA ASP A 278 13.50 -0.02 3.42
C ASP A 278 12.95 -1.45 3.34
N GLY A 279 11.67 -1.65 3.66
CA GLY A 279 10.96 -2.92 3.51
C GLY A 279 10.12 -3.02 2.23
N ASP A 280 10.42 -2.19 1.23
CA ASP A 280 9.56 -1.93 0.07
C ASP A 280 9.07 -3.21 -0.61
N THR A 281 7.75 -3.35 -0.70
CA THR A 281 7.07 -4.56 -1.18
C THR A 281 5.85 -4.18 -2.03
N VAL A 282 5.74 -4.78 -3.22
CA VAL A 282 4.57 -4.64 -4.09
C VAL A 282 3.93 -6.01 -4.30
N PHE A 283 2.65 -6.12 -3.95
CA PHE A 283 1.80 -7.24 -4.36
C PHE A 283 1.03 -6.89 -5.65
N ALA A 284 0.92 -7.84 -6.57
CA ALA A 284 0.12 -7.70 -7.78
C ALA A 284 -1.06 -8.68 -7.76
N LEU A 285 -2.25 -8.19 -8.07
CA LEU A 285 -3.50 -8.96 -8.14
C LEU A 285 -4.14 -8.83 -9.54
N ALA A 286 -4.59 -9.93 -10.12
CA ALA A 286 -5.38 -9.92 -11.35
C ALA A 286 -6.69 -10.68 -11.15
N THR A 287 -7.83 -9.97 -11.25
CA THR A 287 -9.15 -10.60 -11.06
C THR A 287 -9.60 -11.41 -12.28
N GLY A 288 -9.09 -11.06 -13.46
CA GLY A 288 -9.30 -11.83 -14.70
C GLY A 288 -10.72 -11.73 -15.24
N VAL A 289 -11.40 -10.60 -15.01
CA VAL A 289 -12.73 -10.31 -15.58
C VAL A 289 -12.62 -10.07 -17.09
N ARG A 290 -11.47 -9.61 -17.58
CA ARG A 290 -11.18 -9.38 -19.00
C ARG A 290 -10.02 -10.25 -19.45
N GLU A 291 -10.13 -10.79 -20.65
CA GLU A 291 -9.00 -11.47 -21.30
C GLU A 291 -7.91 -10.44 -21.63
N LEU A 292 -6.65 -10.84 -21.46
CA LEU A 292 -5.53 -10.11 -22.03
C LEU A 292 -5.46 -10.46 -23.53
N THR A 293 -5.58 -9.46 -24.40
CA THR A 293 -5.52 -9.67 -25.85
C THR A 293 -4.17 -10.29 -26.23
N SER A 294 -4.17 -11.57 -26.60
CA SER A 294 -2.96 -12.34 -26.96
C SER A 294 -2.42 -12.00 -28.34
N GLU A 295 -3.23 -11.35 -29.19
CA GLU A 295 -2.87 -10.92 -30.54
C GLU A 295 -2.02 -9.63 -30.55
N ASP A 296 -2.04 -8.86 -29.46
CA ASP A 296 -1.22 -7.65 -29.31
C ASP A 296 -0.05 -7.91 -28.35
N PRO A 297 1.19 -8.05 -28.87
CA PRO A 297 2.37 -8.27 -28.02
C PRO A 297 2.67 -7.10 -27.07
N LEU A 298 2.05 -5.92 -27.27
CA LEU A 298 2.20 -4.75 -26.42
C LEU A 298 1.12 -4.62 -25.34
N ALA A 299 0.05 -5.44 -25.37
CA ALA A 299 -1.05 -5.34 -24.41
C ALA A 299 -0.58 -5.47 -22.95
N LEU A 300 0.40 -6.36 -22.69
CA LEU A 300 1.00 -6.47 -21.36
C LEU A 300 1.76 -5.20 -20.97
N ASN A 301 2.50 -4.57 -21.90
CA ASN A 301 3.25 -3.35 -21.61
C ASN A 301 2.33 -2.20 -21.19
N GLU A 302 1.13 -2.10 -21.76
CA GLU A 302 0.13 -1.12 -21.33
C GLU A 302 -0.23 -1.30 -19.84
N VAL A 303 -0.47 -2.55 -19.41
CA VAL A 303 -0.74 -2.90 -18.01
C VAL A 303 0.46 -2.58 -17.11
N LEU A 304 1.68 -2.90 -17.55
CA LEU A 304 2.91 -2.67 -16.79
C LEU A 304 3.17 -1.17 -16.56
N VAL A 305 3.03 -0.36 -17.62
CA VAL A 305 3.18 1.11 -17.53
C VAL A 305 2.12 1.70 -16.61
N ALA A 306 0.87 1.29 -16.77
CA ALA A 306 -0.24 1.74 -15.93
C ALA A 306 -0.02 1.39 -14.45
N GLY A 307 0.59 0.24 -14.14
CA GLY A 307 0.96 -0.15 -12.77
C GLY A 307 1.93 0.84 -12.12
N ALA A 308 3.04 1.15 -12.79
CA ALA A 308 4.02 2.12 -12.29
C ALA A 308 3.41 3.54 -12.16
N ASP A 309 2.58 3.95 -13.11
CA ASP A 309 1.91 5.25 -13.08
C ASP A 309 0.86 5.36 -11.96
N ALA A 310 0.09 4.30 -11.74
CA ALA A 310 -0.88 4.22 -10.65
C ALA A 310 -0.18 4.30 -9.28
N VAL A 311 0.93 3.59 -9.09
CA VAL A 311 1.74 3.68 -7.85
C VAL A 311 2.28 5.08 -7.63
N THR A 312 2.89 5.70 -8.65
CA THR A 312 3.42 7.08 -8.59
C THR A 312 2.33 8.05 -8.11
N ARG A 313 1.12 7.91 -8.67
CA ARG A 313 -0.03 8.76 -8.35
C ARG A 313 -0.60 8.49 -6.96
N ALA A 314 -0.70 7.22 -6.56
CA ALA A 314 -1.17 6.83 -5.25
C ALA A 314 -0.27 7.39 -4.14
N ILE A 315 1.06 7.43 -4.34
CA ILE A 315 2.00 8.06 -3.40
C ILE A 315 1.72 9.57 -3.25
N VAL A 316 1.55 10.29 -4.37
CA VAL A 316 1.19 11.72 -4.35
C VAL A 316 -0.13 11.93 -3.60
N LYS A 317 -1.15 11.12 -3.88
CA LYS A 317 -2.44 11.21 -3.20
C LYS A 317 -2.34 10.90 -1.70
N ALA A 318 -1.53 9.93 -1.30
CA ALA A 318 -1.29 9.61 0.11
C ALA A 318 -0.75 10.82 0.88
N VAL A 319 0.30 11.44 0.34
CA VAL A 319 0.98 12.59 0.95
C VAL A 319 0.07 13.82 0.99
N ARG A 320 -0.77 14.01 -0.04
CA ARG A 320 -1.77 15.08 -0.06
C ARG A 320 -2.92 14.82 0.89
N ALA A 321 -3.38 13.59 1.05
CA ALA A 321 -4.49 13.23 1.92
C ALA A 321 -4.09 13.18 3.41
N ALA A 322 -2.81 12.99 3.71
CA ALA A 322 -2.30 12.99 5.07
C ALA A 322 -2.62 14.31 5.82
N GLU A 323 -2.79 14.19 7.13
CA GLU A 323 -2.99 15.28 8.08
C GLU A 323 -1.89 15.24 9.13
N SER A 324 -1.50 16.40 9.65
CA SER A 324 -0.41 16.50 10.60
C SER A 324 -0.74 15.76 11.90
N VAL A 325 0.26 15.13 12.50
CA VAL A 325 0.12 14.44 13.78
C VAL A 325 1.16 14.97 14.76
N GLU A 326 0.71 15.25 15.98
CA GLU A 326 1.53 15.69 17.10
C GLU A 326 1.12 14.92 18.35
N GLY A 327 2.11 14.35 19.05
CA GLY A 327 1.90 13.64 20.30
C GLY A 327 3.21 13.13 20.88
N ASP A 328 3.10 12.34 21.95
CA ASP A 328 4.24 11.86 22.74
C ASP A 328 5.29 11.09 21.93
N GLY A 329 4.88 10.46 20.82
CA GLY A 329 5.78 9.70 19.94
C GLY A 329 6.49 10.54 18.87
N GLY A 330 6.10 11.81 18.67
CA GLY A 330 6.72 12.71 17.70
C GLY A 330 5.74 13.68 17.03
N VAL A 331 6.31 14.56 16.20
CA VAL A 331 5.58 15.57 15.42
C VAL A 331 5.89 15.38 13.94
N TRP A 332 4.86 15.10 13.15
CA TRP A 332 4.98 14.91 11.70
C TRP A 332 3.99 15.84 10.99
N PRO A 333 4.46 16.98 10.47
CA PRO A 333 3.62 17.87 9.70
C PRO A 333 3.25 17.22 8.35
N SER A 334 2.04 17.48 7.88
CA SER A 334 1.57 17.07 6.56
C SER A 334 2.10 17.99 5.46
N TYR A 335 2.15 17.49 4.23
CA TYR A 335 2.52 18.31 3.08
C TYR A 335 1.59 19.51 2.90
N ARG A 336 0.29 19.35 3.17
CA ARG A 336 -0.70 20.45 3.09
C ARG A 336 -0.46 21.53 4.14
N GLU A 337 -0.08 21.19 5.37
CA GLU A 337 0.28 22.21 6.37
C GLU A 337 1.49 23.03 5.93
N LEU A 338 2.48 22.36 5.33
CA LEU A 338 3.75 22.99 4.97
C LEU A 338 3.68 23.85 3.70
N TYR A 339 2.82 23.49 2.75
CA TYR A 339 2.83 24.04 1.39
C TYR A 339 1.46 24.47 0.84
N GLY A 340 0.37 24.29 1.61
CA GLY A 340 -1.02 24.53 1.21
C GLY A 340 -1.57 25.88 1.61
#